data_AF-A0A178EJZ1-F1
#
_entry.id   AF-A0A178EJZ1-F1
#
_cell.length_a   1.000
_cell.length_b   1.000
_cell.length_c   1.000
_cell.angle_alpha   90.00
_cell.angle_beta   90.00
_cell.angle_gamma   90.00
#
_symmetry.space_group_name_H-M   'P 1'
#
loop_
_entity.id
_entity.type
_entity.pdbx_description
1 polymer ?
#
loop_
_entity_poly.entity_id
_entity_poly.type
_entity_poly.pdbx_seq_one_letter_code
_entity_poly.pdbx_strand_id
1 'polypeptide(L)'
;MNLLHNIAQPDLGQILANTTSVKAWANEFNVPVLTLHPNSRTSFDTVFGPLDQQDNLRLALVTNPPPTHSEHVENEADVERLFHKQISGPVMEVWNGPYKLEEIGQSIPVNSSSFSGKVDEQFVKLRSAAQGHAAVTVGELKAPGTIDSSWGSPPLSSGATRLARELCGYAYHCRCPQVFCYDGVTLLVLRFNARNREDIKGCIADAFLIPNVIYQGSIALRYALYRLIAEGVRRELAAAAPQVHDGAYVRYFAWYNGRHYWYHQTANTTHSEIPNMTRPYVQAHNRYAWYKNGQFYAYCAQAFFA
;
A
#
# COMPACT_ATOMS: atom_id res chain seq x y z
N MET A 1 -15.51 -9.33 11.70
CA MET A 1 -14.24 -8.75 11.21
C MET A 1 -14.24 -8.83 9.69
N ASN A 2 -14.92 -7.91 8.99
CA ASN A 2 -15.38 -8.14 7.62
C ASN A 2 -14.33 -7.84 6.53
N LEU A 3 -13.22 -7.20 6.89
CA LEU A 3 -12.06 -7.05 5.99
C LEU A 3 -11.23 -8.34 5.84
N LEU A 4 -11.43 -9.31 6.72
CA LEU A 4 -10.83 -10.64 6.60
C LEU A 4 -11.69 -11.60 5.75
N HIS A 5 -12.90 -11.20 5.38
CA HIS A 5 -13.74 -11.97 4.48
C HIS A 5 -13.38 -11.65 3.03
N ASN A 6 -13.40 -12.69 2.20
CA ASN A 6 -13.21 -12.57 0.76
C ASN A 6 -14.41 -11.89 0.10
N ILE A 7 -14.21 -11.35 -1.09
CA ILE A 7 -15.30 -10.81 -1.90
C ILE A 7 -16.06 -11.94 -2.60
N ALA A 8 -17.24 -11.64 -3.15
CA ALA A 8 -17.92 -12.60 -4.02
C ALA A 8 -17.12 -12.79 -5.31
N GLN A 9 -16.93 -14.04 -5.72
CA GLN A 9 -16.24 -14.33 -6.98
C GLN A 9 -17.10 -13.82 -8.15
N PRO A 10 -16.55 -13.03 -9.08
CA PRO A 10 -17.30 -12.58 -10.25
C PRO A 10 -17.60 -13.74 -11.19
N ASP A 11 -18.73 -13.63 -11.86
CA ASP A 11 -19.03 -14.43 -13.05
C ASP A 11 -18.36 -13.73 -14.24
N LEU A 12 -17.39 -14.38 -14.86
CA LEU A 12 -16.62 -13.77 -15.94
C LEU A 12 -17.34 -14.04 -17.26
N GLY A 13 -17.69 -12.97 -17.98
CA GLY A 13 -18.13 -13.11 -19.36
C GLY A 13 -17.00 -13.57 -20.29
N GLN A 14 -17.26 -13.55 -21.59
CA GLN A 14 -16.20 -13.89 -22.56
C GLN A 14 -15.04 -12.89 -22.43
N ILE A 15 -13.91 -13.37 -21.90
CA ILE A 15 -12.68 -12.60 -21.82
C ILE A 15 -12.14 -12.44 -23.25
N LEU A 16 -12.49 -11.32 -23.89
CA LEU A 16 -11.84 -10.91 -25.12
C LEU A 16 -10.37 -10.60 -24.79
N ALA A 17 -9.45 -10.98 -25.69
CA ALA A 17 -8.04 -10.70 -25.53
C ALA A 17 -7.81 -9.19 -25.47
N ASN A 18 -7.76 -8.64 -24.26
CA ASN A 18 -7.73 -7.21 -24.05
C ASN A 18 -6.31 -6.68 -24.20
N THR A 19 -6.14 -5.72 -25.11
CA THR A 19 -4.89 -4.98 -25.23
C THR A 19 -4.90 -3.83 -24.24
N THR A 20 -3.98 -3.83 -23.30
CA THR A 20 -3.64 -2.65 -22.48
C THR A 20 -3.40 -1.45 -23.38
N SER A 21 -4.04 -0.31 -23.12
CA SER A 21 -3.77 0.93 -23.84
C SER A 21 -2.29 1.30 -23.72
N VAL A 22 -1.64 1.64 -24.84
CA VAL A 22 -0.21 1.95 -24.84
C VAL A 22 0.00 3.37 -24.32
N LYS A 23 0.48 3.50 -23.09
CA LYS A 23 0.83 4.79 -22.49
C LYS A 23 2.26 5.14 -22.86
N ALA A 24 2.45 6.02 -23.85
CA ALA A 24 3.78 6.37 -24.37
C ALA A 24 4.76 6.85 -23.28
N TRP A 25 4.26 7.58 -22.27
CA TRP A 25 5.05 8.03 -21.12
C TRP A 25 5.61 6.87 -20.29
N ALA A 26 4.98 5.69 -20.28
CA ALA A 26 5.47 4.55 -19.50
C ALA A 26 6.76 3.95 -20.09
N ASN A 27 7.08 4.24 -21.35
CA ASN A 27 8.28 3.70 -22.01
C ASN A 27 9.60 4.26 -21.44
N GLU A 28 9.57 5.35 -20.65
CA GLU A 28 10.76 5.85 -19.96
C GLU A 28 11.15 5.02 -18.73
N PHE A 29 10.28 4.09 -18.30
CA PHE A 29 10.49 3.25 -17.12
C PHE A 29 10.97 1.86 -17.52
N ASN A 30 11.89 1.32 -16.72
CA ASN A 30 12.28 -0.08 -16.81
C ASN A 30 11.22 -0.97 -16.15
N VAL A 31 11.18 -2.24 -16.54
CA VAL A 31 10.43 -3.24 -15.77
C VAL A 31 11.13 -3.38 -14.41
N PRO A 32 10.43 -3.18 -13.29
CA PRO A 32 11.04 -3.33 -11.98
C PRO A 32 11.49 -4.77 -11.74
N VAL A 33 12.56 -4.93 -10.95
CA VAL A 33 12.94 -6.26 -10.46
C VAL A 33 11.93 -6.67 -9.40
N LEU A 34 11.22 -7.78 -9.64
CA LEU A 34 10.15 -8.24 -8.75
C LEU A 34 10.67 -9.30 -7.77
N THR A 35 10.39 -9.11 -6.49
CA THR A 35 10.43 -10.19 -5.49
C THR A 35 9.00 -10.69 -5.30
N LEU A 36 8.69 -11.84 -5.90
CA LEU A 36 7.37 -12.44 -5.80
C LEU A 36 7.20 -13.14 -4.45
N HIS A 37 6.14 -12.78 -3.74
CA HIS A 37 5.81 -13.37 -2.44
C HIS A 37 4.60 -14.30 -2.54
N PRO A 38 4.54 -15.37 -1.71
CA PRO A 38 3.31 -16.12 -1.51
C PRO A 38 2.15 -15.22 -1.12
N ASN A 39 0.96 -15.48 -1.68
CA ASN A 39 -0.27 -14.75 -1.37
C ASN A 39 -0.96 -15.23 -0.09
N SER A 40 -0.17 -15.66 0.89
CA SER A 40 -0.67 -16.03 2.21
C SER A 40 -0.68 -14.82 3.14
N ARG A 41 -1.61 -14.82 4.10
CA ARG A 41 -1.64 -13.78 5.13
C ARG A 41 -0.30 -13.66 5.87
N THR A 42 0.33 -14.79 6.22
CA THR A 42 1.62 -14.82 6.92
C THR A 42 2.73 -14.15 6.12
N SER A 43 2.82 -14.43 4.81
CA SER A 43 3.83 -13.81 3.95
C SER A 43 3.61 -12.30 3.82
N PHE A 44 2.35 -11.90 3.64
CA PHE A 44 1.97 -10.49 3.58
C PHE A 44 2.30 -9.76 4.89
N ASP A 45 1.95 -10.36 6.05
CA ASP A 45 2.23 -9.81 7.38
C ASP A 45 3.75 -9.72 7.64
N THR A 46 4.54 -10.68 7.14
CA THR A 46 6.01 -10.64 7.23
C THR A 46 6.58 -9.44 6.47
N VAL A 47 6.10 -9.22 5.25
CA VAL A 47 6.58 -8.15 4.36
C VAL A 47 6.12 -6.78 4.88
N PHE A 48 4.82 -6.59 5.14
CA PHE A 48 4.22 -5.31 5.59
C PHE A 48 4.43 -5.03 7.08
N GLY A 49 4.85 -6.04 7.85
CA GLY A 49 5.21 -5.93 9.26
C GLY A 49 4.02 -6.14 10.21
N PRO A 50 4.23 -5.96 11.52
CA PRO A 50 3.15 -6.13 12.48
C PRO A 50 2.07 -5.07 12.32
N LEU A 51 0.84 -5.44 12.64
CA LEU A 51 -0.27 -4.52 12.84
C LEU A 51 -0.02 -3.70 14.11
N ASP A 52 -0.29 -2.41 14.05
CA ASP A 52 -0.28 -1.56 15.23
C ASP A 52 -1.64 -1.59 15.96
N GLN A 53 -1.77 -0.81 17.03
CA GLN A 53 -3.01 -0.85 17.81
C GLN A 53 -4.17 -0.23 17.03
N GLN A 54 -3.91 0.84 16.27
CA GLN A 54 -4.91 1.47 15.43
C GLN A 54 -5.37 0.53 14.31
N ASP A 55 -4.46 -0.26 13.77
CA ASP A 55 -4.78 -1.31 12.80
C ASP A 55 -5.76 -2.33 13.39
N ASN A 56 -5.48 -2.81 14.60
CA ASN A 56 -6.37 -3.75 15.28
C ASN A 56 -7.76 -3.14 15.54
N LEU A 57 -7.83 -1.86 15.91
CA LEU A 57 -9.09 -1.15 16.10
C LEU A 57 -9.88 -1.01 14.78
N ARG A 58 -9.22 -0.61 13.68
CA ARG A 58 -9.86 -0.49 12.36
C ARG A 58 -10.32 -1.84 11.83
N LEU A 59 -9.49 -2.86 11.92
CA LEU A 59 -9.83 -4.21 11.47
C LEU A 59 -10.98 -4.81 12.28
N ALA A 60 -11.14 -4.44 13.55
CA ALA A 60 -12.25 -4.86 14.40
C ALA A 60 -13.60 -4.23 14.00
N LEU A 61 -13.61 -3.14 13.23
CA LEU A 61 -14.85 -2.51 12.76
C LEU A 61 -15.63 -3.46 11.84
N VAL A 62 -16.95 -3.41 11.95
CA VAL A 62 -17.86 -4.11 11.06
C VAL A 62 -18.10 -3.23 9.85
N THR A 63 -17.71 -3.75 8.69
CA THR A 63 -17.94 -3.10 7.38
C THR A 63 -19.04 -3.84 6.62
N ASN A 64 -19.46 -3.29 5.49
CA ASN A 64 -20.42 -3.96 4.62
C ASN A 64 -19.96 -5.40 4.25
N PRO A 65 -20.81 -6.43 4.44
CA PRO A 65 -20.46 -7.80 4.09
C PRO A 65 -20.31 -7.94 2.56
N PRO A 66 -19.54 -8.93 2.09
CA PRO A 66 -19.55 -9.32 0.69
C PRO A 66 -20.97 -9.69 0.22
N PRO A 67 -21.36 -9.37 -1.03
CA PRO A 67 -22.60 -9.87 -1.61
C PRO A 67 -22.69 -11.40 -1.56
N THR A 68 -23.91 -11.93 -1.49
CA THR A 68 -24.17 -13.38 -1.47
C THR A 68 -24.17 -14.01 -2.86
N HIS A 69 -24.14 -13.21 -3.92
CA HIS A 69 -24.21 -13.65 -5.31
C HIS A 69 -23.05 -13.11 -6.10
N SER A 70 -22.55 -13.93 -7.02
CA SER A 70 -21.60 -13.52 -8.05
C SER A 70 -22.20 -12.44 -8.94
N GLU A 71 -21.38 -11.49 -9.35
CA GLU A 71 -21.74 -10.44 -10.29
C GLU A 71 -21.05 -10.68 -11.62
N HIS A 72 -21.76 -10.45 -12.71
CA HIS A 72 -21.21 -10.55 -14.05
C HIS A 72 -20.19 -9.43 -14.30
N VAL A 73 -19.03 -9.77 -14.86
CA VAL A 73 -17.95 -8.86 -15.20
C VAL A 73 -17.42 -9.16 -16.59
N GLU A 74 -17.58 -8.20 -17.51
CA GLU A 74 -17.12 -8.33 -18.91
C GLU A 74 -16.07 -7.31 -19.31
N ASN A 75 -16.11 -6.12 -18.72
CA ASN A 75 -15.32 -4.98 -19.15
C ASN A 75 -14.71 -4.22 -17.96
N GLU A 76 -13.90 -3.21 -18.26
CA GLU A 76 -13.20 -2.40 -17.25
C GLU A 76 -14.17 -1.64 -16.32
N ALA A 77 -15.30 -1.15 -16.84
CA ALA A 77 -16.30 -0.45 -16.02
C ALA A 77 -16.98 -1.39 -15.02
N ASP A 78 -17.19 -2.67 -15.38
CA ASP A 78 -17.66 -3.67 -14.42
C ASP A 78 -16.63 -3.98 -13.34
N VAL A 79 -15.34 -4.01 -13.70
CA VAL A 79 -14.24 -4.18 -12.74
C VAL A 79 -14.19 -3.01 -11.76
N GLU A 80 -14.31 -1.78 -12.24
CA GLU A 80 -14.35 -0.56 -11.42
C GLU A 80 -15.53 -0.57 -10.45
N ARG A 81 -16.74 -0.83 -10.97
CA ARG A 81 -17.94 -0.98 -10.16
C ARG A 81 -17.78 -2.07 -9.09
N LEU A 82 -17.22 -3.22 -9.44
CA LEU A 82 -16.98 -4.33 -8.51
C LEU A 82 -15.96 -3.93 -7.43
N PHE A 83 -14.86 -3.27 -7.84
CA PHE A 83 -13.81 -2.80 -6.95
C PHE A 83 -14.37 -1.88 -5.86
N HIS A 84 -15.13 -0.85 -6.24
CA HIS A 84 -15.71 0.07 -5.27
C HIS A 84 -16.74 -0.60 -4.35
N LYS A 85 -17.64 -1.42 -4.93
CA LYS A 85 -18.70 -2.06 -4.17
C LYS A 85 -18.17 -3.08 -3.16
N GLN A 86 -17.19 -3.89 -3.56
CA GLN A 86 -16.77 -5.06 -2.80
C GLN A 86 -15.40 -4.93 -2.14
N ILE A 87 -14.52 -4.02 -2.59
CA ILE A 87 -13.15 -3.88 -2.08
C ILE A 87 -12.94 -2.51 -1.44
N SER A 88 -12.85 -1.42 -2.23
CA SER A 88 -12.43 -0.13 -1.68
C SER A 88 -13.47 0.51 -0.79
N GLY A 89 -14.77 0.45 -1.12
CA GLY A 89 -15.85 0.98 -0.26
C GLY A 89 -15.78 0.43 1.18
N PRO A 90 -15.83 -0.89 1.39
CA PRO A 90 -15.65 -1.49 2.72
C PRO A 90 -14.31 -1.16 3.38
N VAL A 91 -13.22 -1.03 2.62
CA VAL A 91 -11.91 -0.64 3.18
C VAL A 91 -11.93 0.83 3.63
N MET A 92 -12.57 1.72 2.87
CA MET A 92 -12.67 3.15 3.20
C MET A 92 -13.58 3.42 4.40
N GLU A 93 -14.57 2.56 4.66
CA GLU A 93 -15.40 2.64 5.87
C GLU A 93 -14.57 2.64 7.17
N VAL A 94 -13.46 1.89 7.21
CA VAL A 94 -12.59 1.84 8.41
C VAL A 94 -11.60 3.01 8.50
N TRP A 95 -11.49 3.82 7.46
CA TRP A 95 -10.66 5.03 7.40
C TRP A 95 -11.43 6.32 7.67
N ASN A 96 -12.68 6.23 8.13
CA ASN A 96 -13.51 7.39 8.53
C ASN A 96 -13.14 8.01 9.89
N GLY A 97 -12.01 7.61 10.47
CA GLY A 97 -11.53 8.06 11.79
C GLY A 97 -10.63 9.30 11.74
N PRO A 98 -9.74 9.48 12.74
CA PRO A 98 -8.84 10.65 12.84
C PRO A 98 -7.89 10.83 11.65
N TYR A 99 -7.59 9.75 10.92
CA TYR A 99 -6.91 9.80 9.63
C TYR A 99 -7.93 9.66 8.51
N LYS A 100 -8.62 10.76 8.21
CA LYS A 100 -9.53 10.81 7.07
C LYS A 100 -8.73 10.68 5.78
N LEU A 101 -9.05 9.65 5.00
CA LEU A 101 -8.58 9.47 3.64
C LEU A 101 -9.69 9.85 2.66
N GLU A 102 -9.30 10.30 1.48
CA GLU A 102 -10.20 10.41 0.33
C GLU A 102 -9.74 9.44 -0.76
N GLU A 103 -10.71 8.83 -1.43
CA GLU A 103 -10.50 8.07 -2.66
C GLU A 103 -10.87 8.99 -3.82
N ILE A 104 -9.92 9.18 -4.75
CA ILE A 104 -10.07 10.08 -5.89
C ILE A 104 -9.85 9.27 -7.18
N GLY A 105 -10.94 9.07 -7.91
CA GLY A 105 -10.92 8.39 -9.20
C GLY A 105 -10.49 9.28 -10.37
N GLN A 106 -9.93 8.67 -11.42
CA GLN A 106 -9.70 9.26 -12.76
C GLN A 106 -9.01 10.62 -12.74
N SER A 107 -7.97 10.75 -11.91
CA SER A 107 -7.37 12.03 -11.55
C SER A 107 -5.89 12.12 -11.91
N ILE A 108 -5.41 13.35 -12.09
CA ILE A 108 -3.97 13.63 -12.20
C ILE A 108 -3.35 13.37 -10.82
N PRO A 109 -2.10 12.87 -10.74
CA PRO A 109 -1.42 12.68 -9.47
C PRO A 109 -1.45 13.94 -8.62
N VAL A 110 -1.94 13.83 -7.38
CA VAL A 110 -2.15 14.98 -6.49
C VAL A 110 -0.88 15.77 -6.15
N ASN A 111 0.29 15.18 -6.39
CA ASN A 111 1.62 15.75 -6.13
C ASN A 111 2.41 16.09 -7.40
N SER A 112 1.77 16.03 -8.57
CA SER A 112 2.45 16.28 -9.85
C SER A 112 1.85 17.49 -10.56
N SER A 113 2.68 18.50 -10.80
CA SER A 113 2.32 19.65 -11.63
C SER A 113 2.68 19.48 -13.10
N SER A 114 3.50 18.47 -13.45
CA SER A 114 4.06 18.31 -14.80
C SER A 114 3.63 17.03 -15.53
N PHE A 115 2.93 16.12 -14.85
CA PHE A 115 2.40 14.89 -15.45
C PHE A 115 0.91 15.06 -15.73
N SER A 116 0.48 14.81 -16.96
CA SER A 116 -0.93 14.91 -17.38
C SER A 116 -1.63 13.56 -17.49
N GLY A 117 -0.94 12.45 -17.22
CA GLY A 117 -1.56 11.14 -17.20
C GLY A 117 -2.55 11.03 -16.04
N LYS A 118 -3.64 10.30 -16.28
CA LYS A 118 -4.64 10.00 -15.26
C LYS A 118 -4.29 8.68 -14.58
N VAL A 119 -4.50 8.65 -13.27
CA VAL A 119 -4.49 7.46 -12.44
C VAL A 119 -5.95 7.09 -12.21
N ASP A 120 -6.28 5.81 -12.35
CA ASP A 120 -7.67 5.36 -12.13
C ASP A 120 -8.06 5.56 -10.69
N GLU A 121 -7.20 5.20 -9.74
CA GLU A 121 -7.48 5.32 -8.30
C GLU A 121 -6.34 5.95 -7.50
N GLN A 122 -6.68 6.89 -6.63
CA GLN A 122 -5.75 7.45 -5.65
C GLN A 122 -6.39 7.51 -4.27
N PHE A 123 -5.79 6.81 -3.30
CA PHE A 123 -6.08 7.02 -1.89
C PHE A 123 -5.19 8.14 -1.40
N VAL A 124 -5.75 9.22 -0.87
CA VAL A 124 -5.00 10.41 -0.50
C VAL A 124 -5.25 10.80 0.95
N LYS A 125 -4.17 11.25 1.61
CA LYS A 125 -4.25 11.96 2.87
C LYS A 125 -4.47 13.43 2.58
N LEU A 126 -5.57 13.97 3.07
CA LEU A 126 -5.83 15.40 3.01
C LEU A 126 -4.85 16.15 3.91
N ARG A 127 -4.35 17.27 3.40
CA ARG A 127 -3.54 18.23 4.15
C ARG A 127 -4.11 19.62 3.96
N SER A 128 -3.56 20.60 4.68
CA SER A 128 -3.92 21.99 4.42
C SER A 128 -3.60 22.38 2.97
N ALA A 129 -4.32 23.36 2.42
CA ALA A 129 -4.14 23.82 1.05
C ALA A 129 -2.67 24.20 0.72
N ALA A 130 -1.92 24.68 1.72
CA ALA A 130 -0.51 25.02 1.58
C ALA A 130 0.43 23.81 1.46
N GLN A 131 0.03 22.64 1.97
CA GLN A 131 0.86 21.43 2.01
C GLN A 131 0.56 20.45 0.86
N GLY A 132 -0.56 20.63 0.15
CA GLY A 132 -1.01 19.73 -0.91
C GLY A 132 -1.46 18.36 -0.40
N HIS A 133 -2.36 17.69 -1.12
CA HIS A 133 -2.76 16.32 -0.76
C HIS A 133 -1.61 15.36 -1.02
N ALA A 134 -1.51 14.29 -0.23
CA ALA A 134 -0.48 13.27 -0.44
C ALA A 134 -1.08 11.92 -0.80
N ALA A 135 -0.66 11.36 -1.95
CA ALA A 135 -1.01 10.00 -2.34
C ALA A 135 -0.46 9.00 -1.31
N VAL A 136 -1.34 8.19 -0.73
CA VAL A 136 -1.03 7.10 0.20
C VAL A 136 -0.86 5.79 -0.55
N THR A 137 -1.72 5.55 -1.54
CA THR A 137 -1.68 4.38 -2.41
C THR A 137 -2.28 4.78 -3.76
N VAL A 138 -1.76 4.24 -4.85
CA VAL A 138 -2.26 4.49 -6.20
C VAL A 138 -2.60 3.20 -6.92
N GLY A 139 -3.64 3.24 -7.73
CA GLY A 139 -4.26 2.08 -8.35
C GLY A 139 -4.53 2.26 -9.82
N GLU A 140 -4.43 1.17 -10.56
CA GLU A 140 -4.95 1.03 -11.91
C GLU A 140 -6.04 -0.05 -11.92
N LEU A 141 -7.09 0.19 -12.68
CA LEU A 141 -8.16 -0.77 -12.91
C LEU A 141 -8.08 -1.21 -14.36
N LYS A 142 -8.12 -2.52 -14.60
CA LYS A 142 -7.99 -3.08 -15.95
C LYS A 142 -9.15 -3.99 -16.27
N ALA A 143 -9.38 -4.19 -17.56
CA ALA A 143 -10.34 -5.17 -18.03
C ALA A 143 -10.01 -6.60 -17.54
N PRO A 144 -11.01 -7.49 -17.41
CA PRO A 144 -10.83 -8.83 -16.87
C PRO A 144 -9.69 -9.64 -17.48
N GLY A 145 -8.88 -10.26 -16.61
CA GLY A 145 -7.79 -11.17 -17.00
C GLY A 145 -6.54 -10.49 -17.57
N THR A 146 -6.41 -9.18 -17.44
CA THR A 146 -5.22 -8.42 -17.86
C THR A 146 -3.96 -8.82 -17.08
N ILE A 147 -4.11 -9.19 -15.79
CA ILE A 147 -3.02 -9.68 -14.95
C ILE A 147 -2.84 -11.18 -15.22
N ASP A 148 -2.01 -11.48 -16.22
CA ASP A 148 -1.77 -12.85 -16.66
C ASP A 148 -0.81 -13.64 -15.73
N SER A 149 -0.67 -14.93 -16.00
CA SER A 149 0.18 -15.85 -15.21
C SER A 149 1.69 -15.55 -15.27
N SER A 150 2.16 -14.75 -16.24
CA SER A 150 3.59 -14.43 -16.38
C SER A 150 4.13 -13.58 -15.22
N TRP A 151 3.25 -12.85 -14.55
CA TRP A 151 3.56 -12.15 -13.29
C TRP A 151 3.98 -13.09 -12.16
N GLY A 152 3.47 -14.33 -12.16
CA GLY A 152 3.84 -15.38 -11.20
C GLY A 152 5.04 -16.22 -11.63
N SER A 153 5.38 -16.21 -12.91
CA SER A 153 6.44 -17.04 -13.50
C SER A 153 7.13 -16.28 -14.63
N PRO A 154 8.18 -15.49 -14.34
CA PRO A 154 8.94 -14.76 -15.34
C PRO A 154 9.48 -15.69 -16.45
N PRO A 155 9.67 -15.19 -17.69
CA PRO A 155 9.63 -13.78 -18.09
C PRO A 155 8.20 -13.24 -18.24
N LEU A 156 8.04 -11.94 -17.98
CA LEU A 156 6.76 -11.24 -18.20
C LEU A 156 6.37 -11.27 -19.69
N SER A 157 5.07 -11.43 -19.96
CA SER A 157 4.50 -11.24 -21.30
C SER A 157 4.70 -9.79 -21.78
N SER A 158 4.44 -9.53 -23.06
CA SER A 158 4.51 -8.15 -23.59
C SER A 158 3.47 -7.23 -22.93
N GLY A 159 2.29 -7.75 -22.60
CA GLY A 159 1.24 -7.04 -21.87
C GLY A 159 1.65 -6.76 -20.42
N ALA A 160 2.11 -7.79 -19.71
CA ALA A 160 2.60 -7.66 -18.34
C ALA A 160 3.81 -6.71 -18.24
N THR A 161 4.71 -6.73 -19.23
CA THR A 161 5.83 -5.79 -19.35
C THR A 161 5.36 -4.34 -19.46
N ARG A 162 4.36 -4.07 -20.31
CA ARG A 162 3.78 -2.71 -20.44
C ARG A 162 3.12 -2.27 -19.14
N LEU A 163 2.30 -3.13 -18.55
CA LEU A 163 1.63 -2.85 -17.30
C LEU A 163 2.63 -2.59 -16.16
N ALA A 164 3.70 -3.39 -16.04
CA ALA A 164 4.73 -3.17 -15.02
C ALA A 164 5.43 -1.81 -15.15
N ARG A 165 5.66 -1.34 -16.38
CA ARG A 165 6.19 0.01 -16.65
C ARG A 165 5.19 1.10 -16.29
N GLU A 166 3.91 0.91 -16.62
CA GLU A 166 2.84 1.85 -16.24
C GLU A 166 2.77 2.00 -14.71
N LEU A 167 2.72 0.89 -13.98
CA LEU A 167 2.66 0.89 -12.51
C LEU A 167 3.92 1.53 -11.88
N CYS A 168 5.10 1.31 -12.45
CA CYS A 168 6.34 1.96 -12.04
C CYS A 168 6.26 3.49 -12.25
N GLY A 169 5.77 3.93 -13.40
CA GLY A 169 5.64 5.37 -13.65
C GLY A 169 4.57 6.03 -12.80
N TYR A 170 3.48 5.35 -12.45
CA TYR A 170 2.55 5.87 -11.44
C TYR A 170 3.19 6.02 -10.08
N ALA A 171 3.96 5.03 -9.62
CA ALA A 171 4.70 5.15 -8.36
C ALA A 171 5.59 6.39 -8.35
N TYR A 172 6.32 6.62 -9.46
CA TYR A 172 7.22 7.74 -9.64
C TYR A 172 6.49 9.09 -9.68
N HIS A 173 5.48 9.23 -10.54
CA HIS A 173 4.76 10.50 -10.72
C HIS A 173 3.91 10.88 -9.51
N CYS A 174 3.36 9.89 -8.79
CA CYS A 174 2.57 10.12 -7.58
C CYS A 174 3.43 10.24 -6.31
N ARG A 175 4.74 9.95 -6.40
CA ARG A 175 5.65 9.83 -5.26
C ARG A 175 5.15 8.80 -4.23
N CYS A 176 4.60 7.70 -4.72
CA CYS A 176 3.88 6.72 -3.93
C CYS A 176 4.37 5.30 -4.26
N PRO A 177 5.25 4.70 -3.42
CA PRO A 177 5.76 3.35 -3.64
C PRO A 177 4.73 2.24 -3.38
N GLN A 178 3.56 2.56 -2.84
CA GLN A 178 2.44 1.64 -2.68
C GLN A 178 1.54 1.72 -3.91
N VAL A 179 1.61 0.69 -4.76
CA VAL A 179 0.83 0.60 -6.01
C VAL A 179 0.03 -0.69 -6.04
N PHE A 180 -1.16 -0.64 -6.62
CA PHE A 180 -1.92 -1.85 -6.97
C PHE A 180 -2.47 -1.79 -8.39
N CYS A 181 -2.83 -2.97 -8.90
CA CYS A 181 -3.64 -3.12 -10.09
C CYS A 181 -4.71 -4.16 -9.82
N TYR A 182 -5.95 -3.90 -10.22
CA TYR A 182 -7.05 -4.86 -10.11
C TYR A 182 -7.71 -5.07 -11.46
N ASP A 183 -7.94 -6.33 -11.82
CA ASP A 183 -8.57 -6.70 -13.09
C ASP A 183 -9.86 -7.52 -12.90
N GLY A 184 -10.52 -7.44 -11.74
CA GLY A 184 -11.69 -8.28 -11.43
C GLY A 184 -11.32 -9.70 -10.99
N VAL A 185 -10.22 -10.26 -11.51
CA VAL A 185 -9.78 -11.64 -11.26
C VAL A 185 -8.64 -11.70 -10.28
N THR A 186 -7.74 -10.73 -10.30
CA THR A 186 -6.51 -10.70 -9.50
C THR A 186 -6.27 -9.28 -9.00
N LEU A 187 -5.86 -9.16 -7.75
CA LEU A 187 -5.24 -7.95 -7.22
C LEU A 187 -3.73 -8.15 -7.23
N LEU A 188 -3.04 -7.38 -8.07
CA LEU A 188 -1.59 -7.24 -8.03
C LEU A 188 -1.26 -6.11 -7.05
N VAL A 189 -0.46 -6.41 -6.03
CA VAL A 189 0.10 -5.41 -5.11
C VAL A 189 1.60 -5.29 -5.36
N LEU A 190 2.07 -4.07 -5.55
CA LEU A 190 3.49 -3.72 -5.70
C LEU A 190 3.90 -2.76 -4.59
N ARG A 191 5.00 -3.09 -3.90
CA ARG A 191 5.68 -2.21 -2.96
C ARG A 191 7.10 -1.95 -3.42
N PHE A 192 7.37 -0.74 -3.91
CA PHE A 192 8.69 -0.33 -4.39
C PHE A 192 9.62 0.01 -3.22
N ASN A 193 10.70 -0.74 -3.03
CA ASN A 193 11.67 -0.56 -1.94
C ASN A 193 12.67 0.59 -2.22
N ALA A 194 12.14 1.76 -2.58
CA ALA A 194 12.90 2.93 -2.97
C ALA A 194 13.32 3.79 -1.76
N ARG A 195 14.45 4.49 -1.85
CA ARG A 195 14.90 5.42 -0.78
C ARG A 195 14.40 6.85 -1.00
N ASN A 196 13.94 7.14 -2.21
CA ASN A 196 13.36 8.41 -2.64
C ASN A 196 12.54 8.13 -3.93
N ARG A 197 11.96 9.18 -4.51
CA ARG A 197 11.18 9.07 -5.75
C ARG A 197 12.03 8.57 -6.93
N GLU A 198 13.24 9.07 -7.07
CA GLU A 198 14.14 8.81 -8.19
C GLU A 198 14.55 7.33 -8.26
N ASP A 199 14.77 6.71 -7.11
CA ASP A 199 15.14 5.31 -6.97
C ASP A 199 14.05 4.33 -7.46
N ILE A 200 12.79 4.77 -7.61
CA ILE A 200 11.69 3.94 -8.10
C ILE A 200 12.03 3.30 -9.45
N LYS A 201 12.73 4.03 -10.33
CA LYS A 201 13.07 3.61 -11.70
C LYS A 201 13.94 2.35 -11.78
N GLY A 202 14.58 1.95 -10.67
CA GLY A 202 15.49 0.79 -10.65
C GLY A 202 15.48 -0.02 -9.35
N CYS A 203 14.63 0.33 -8.37
CA CYS A 203 14.55 -0.44 -7.13
C CYS A 203 13.85 -1.80 -7.32
N ILE A 204 14.04 -2.67 -6.34
CA ILE A 204 13.29 -3.92 -6.22
C ILE A 204 11.88 -3.59 -5.73
N ALA A 205 10.87 -4.22 -6.33
CA ALA A 205 9.50 -4.17 -5.84
C ALA A 205 9.09 -5.52 -5.27
N ASP A 206 8.52 -5.52 -4.07
CA ASP A 206 7.81 -6.68 -3.53
C ASP A 206 6.47 -6.80 -4.27
N ALA A 207 6.18 -8.00 -4.79
CA ALA A 207 4.99 -8.27 -5.58
C ALA A 207 4.14 -9.36 -4.94
N PHE A 208 2.83 -9.14 -4.90
CA PHE A 208 1.85 -10.14 -4.50
C PHE A 208 0.79 -10.28 -5.60
N LEU A 209 0.54 -11.51 -6.02
CA LEU A 209 -0.57 -11.86 -6.90
C LEU A 209 -1.66 -12.51 -6.07
N ILE A 210 -2.74 -11.78 -5.84
CA ILE A 210 -3.83 -12.21 -4.97
C ILE A 210 -5.03 -12.49 -5.85
N PRO A 211 -5.26 -13.75 -6.24
CA PRO A 211 -6.38 -14.08 -7.08
C PRO A 211 -7.67 -13.96 -6.27
N ASN A 212 -8.75 -13.64 -6.98
CA ASN A 212 -10.12 -13.60 -6.48
C ASN A 212 -10.70 -15.03 -6.41
N VAL A 213 -9.91 -15.96 -5.90
CA VAL A 213 -10.32 -17.34 -5.63
C VAL A 213 -10.02 -17.70 -4.18
N ILE A 214 -11.00 -18.36 -3.55
CA ILE A 214 -10.93 -18.70 -2.14
C ILE A 214 -10.28 -20.07 -2.01
N TYR A 215 -9.13 -20.11 -1.35
CA TYR A 215 -8.59 -21.34 -0.78
C TYR A 215 -8.06 -21.07 0.62
N GLN A 216 -8.05 -22.12 1.45
CA GLN A 216 -7.64 -21.99 2.84
C GLN A 216 -6.23 -21.41 2.94
N GLY A 217 -6.09 -20.30 3.68
CA GLY A 217 -4.81 -19.62 3.92
C GLY A 217 -4.46 -18.51 2.92
N SER A 218 -5.26 -18.28 1.87
CA SER A 218 -5.08 -17.10 1.01
C SER A 218 -5.42 -15.81 1.75
N ILE A 219 -4.76 -14.72 1.37
CA ILE A 219 -5.07 -13.38 1.87
C ILE A 219 -6.34 -12.83 1.18
N ALA A 220 -7.21 -12.21 1.97
CA ALA A 220 -8.38 -11.51 1.43
C ALA A 220 -7.99 -10.21 0.72
N LEU A 221 -8.62 -9.90 -0.43
CA LEU A 221 -8.37 -8.68 -1.22
C LEU A 221 -8.55 -7.40 -0.38
N ARG A 222 -9.61 -7.35 0.42
CA ARG A 222 -9.90 -6.23 1.34
C ARG A 222 -8.78 -6.01 2.34
N TYR A 223 -8.27 -7.09 2.93
CA TYR A 223 -7.15 -7.01 3.88
C TYR A 223 -5.86 -6.57 3.19
N ALA A 224 -5.57 -7.07 1.99
CA ALA A 224 -4.40 -6.66 1.23
C ALA A 224 -4.43 -5.16 0.88
N LEU A 225 -5.56 -4.65 0.36
CA LEU A 225 -5.73 -3.23 0.09
C LEU A 225 -5.64 -2.40 1.38
N TYR A 226 -6.30 -2.83 2.46
CA TYR A 226 -6.21 -2.19 3.77
C TYR A 226 -4.75 -2.03 4.22
N ARG A 227 -3.95 -3.10 4.13
CA ARG A 227 -2.55 -3.10 4.55
C ARG A 227 -1.66 -2.24 3.68
N LEU A 228 -1.93 -2.20 2.37
CA LEU A 228 -1.25 -1.31 1.44
C LEU A 228 -1.50 0.16 1.80
N ILE A 229 -2.76 0.52 2.04
CA ILE A 229 -3.15 1.86 2.50
C ILE A 229 -2.52 2.18 3.85
N ALA A 230 -2.57 1.26 4.82
CA ALA A 230 -2.00 1.47 6.15
C ALA A 230 -0.48 1.76 6.11
N GLU A 231 0.26 1.05 5.27
CA GLU A 231 1.70 1.31 5.07
C GLU A 231 1.94 2.67 4.42
N GLY A 232 1.15 3.03 3.40
CA GLY A 232 1.21 4.36 2.79
C GLY A 232 0.86 5.49 3.76
N VAL A 233 -0.12 5.29 4.65
CA VAL A 233 -0.43 6.24 5.74
C VAL A 233 0.80 6.38 6.62
N ARG A 234 1.35 5.27 7.11
CA ARG A 234 2.55 5.26 7.97
C ARG A 234 3.74 5.99 7.33
N ARG A 235 3.91 5.85 6.01
CA ARG A 235 4.90 6.60 5.22
C ARG A 235 4.68 8.11 5.29
N GLU A 236 3.46 8.58 5.05
CA GLU A 236 3.12 10.00 5.10
C GLU A 236 3.13 10.58 6.52
N LEU A 237 2.93 9.72 7.51
CA LEU A 237 3.07 10.04 8.93
C LEU A 237 4.54 10.21 9.30
N ALA A 238 5.40 9.31 8.84
CA ALA A 238 6.85 9.40 8.99
C ALA A 238 7.45 10.66 8.35
N ALA A 239 6.97 11.03 7.15
CA ALA A 239 7.42 12.24 6.46
C ALA A 239 7.12 13.54 7.24
N ALA A 240 6.06 13.55 8.05
CA ALA A 240 5.68 14.69 8.89
C ALA A 240 6.23 14.60 10.33
N ALA A 241 6.89 13.50 10.69
CA ALA A 241 7.38 13.28 12.04
C ALA A 241 8.59 14.18 12.34
N PRO A 242 8.68 14.79 13.53
CA PRO A 242 9.85 15.56 13.93
C PRO A 242 11.08 14.65 14.03
N GLN A 243 12.25 15.24 13.76
CA GLN A 243 13.52 14.57 14.02
C GLN A 243 13.69 14.37 15.52
N VAL A 244 14.09 13.17 15.91
CA VAL A 244 14.32 12.80 17.31
C VAL A 244 15.78 12.38 17.49
N HIS A 245 16.38 12.88 18.56
CA HIS A 245 17.75 12.61 18.97
C HIS A 245 17.76 11.95 20.35
N ASP A 246 18.61 10.94 20.55
CA ASP A 246 18.93 10.36 21.86
C ASP A 246 20.45 10.10 21.95
N GLY A 247 21.17 11.00 22.62
CA GLY A 247 22.64 10.96 22.62
C GLY A 247 23.19 11.03 21.19
N ALA A 248 23.99 10.05 20.79
CA ALA A 248 24.55 9.94 19.44
C ALA A 248 23.61 9.28 18.42
N TYR A 249 22.40 8.89 18.81
CA TYR A 249 21.42 8.26 17.92
C TYR A 249 20.45 9.30 17.35
N VAL A 250 20.25 9.25 16.04
CA VAL A 250 19.26 10.08 15.33
C VAL A 250 18.25 9.17 14.65
N ARG A 251 16.96 9.45 14.84
CA ARG A 251 15.90 8.69 14.20
C ARG A 251 15.67 9.15 12.76
N TYR A 252 15.62 8.19 11.86
CA TYR A 252 15.23 8.34 10.47
C TYR A 252 14.10 7.38 10.13
N PHE A 253 13.57 7.51 8.91
CA PHE A 253 12.51 6.64 8.40
C PHE A 253 12.86 6.17 7.00
N ALA A 254 12.56 4.91 6.72
CA ALA A 254 12.63 4.39 5.37
C ALA A 254 11.54 5.04 4.52
N TRP A 255 11.94 5.63 3.39
CA TRP A 255 11.05 6.42 2.54
C TRP A 255 9.85 5.63 2.05
N TYR A 256 10.02 4.35 1.73
CA TYR A 256 8.95 3.58 1.12
C TYR A 256 7.87 3.10 2.09
N ASN A 257 8.19 2.77 3.35
CA ASN A 257 7.21 2.17 4.27
C ASN A 257 7.03 2.93 5.60
N GLY A 258 7.76 4.03 5.80
CA GLY A 258 7.71 4.82 7.03
C GLY A 258 8.20 4.09 8.28
N ARG A 259 8.86 2.94 8.16
CA ARG A 259 9.47 2.27 9.31
C ARG A 259 10.69 3.07 9.75
N HIS A 260 10.76 3.29 11.06
CA HIS A 260 11.88 4.02 11.64
C HIS A 260 13.13 3.14 11.72
N TYR A 261 14.28 3.81 11.72
CA TYR A 261 15.57 3.25 12.11
C TYR A 261 16.38 4.34 12.83
N TRP A 262 17.38 3.92 13.58
CA TRP A 262 18.26 4.80 14.34
C TRP A 262 19.66 4.74 13.77
N TYR A 263 20.22 5.90 13.48
CA TYR A 263 21.59 6.04 13.00
C TYR A 263 22.48 6.54 14.14
N HIS A 264 23.53 5.78 14.45
CA HIS A 264 24.53 6.16 15.45
C HIS A 264 25.64 6.99 14.79
N GLN A 265 25.66 8.29 15.06
CA GLN A 265 26.51 9.26 14.34
C GLN A 265 28.01 8.97 14.46
N THR A 266 28.48 8.59 15.65
CA THR A 266 29.91 8.36 15.90
C THR A 266 30.39 7.00 15.36
N ALA A 267 29.52 5.99 15.35
CA ALA A 267 29.88 4.64 14.92
C ALA A 267 29.51 4.36 13.45
N ASN A 268 28.77 5.27 12.81
CA ASN A 268 28.27 5.12 11.44
C ASN A 268 27.52 3.78 11.23
N THR A 269 26.64 3.44 12.18
CA THR A 269 25.83 2.21 12.14
C THR A 269 24.35 2.51 12.22
N THR A 270 23.54 1.63 11.63
CA THR A 270 22.07 1.71 11.66
C THR A 270 21.50 0.58 12.50
N HIS A 271 20.43 0.89 13.23
CA HIS A 271 19.76 -0.03 14.15
C HIS A 271 18.25 0.09 13.98
N SER A 272 17.51 -1.00 14.12
CA SER A 272 16.03 -0.94 14.14
C SER A 272 15.53 -0.22 15.40
N GLU A 273 16.25 -0.35 16.52
CA GLU A 273 15.95 0.24 17.82
C GLU A 273 17.25 0.70 18.49
N ILE A 274 17.20 1.66 19.41
CA ILE A 274 18.39 2.00 20.20
C ILE A 274 18.71 0.83 21.13
N PRO A 275 19.98 0.37 21.21
CA PRO A 275 20.38 -0.68 22.14
C PRO A 275 19.91 -0.41 23.58
N ASN A 276 19.32 -1.42 24.20
CA ASN A 276 18.71 -1.38 25.54
C ASN A 276 17.53 -0.40 25.70
N MET A 277 16.96 0.10 24.60
CA MET A 277 15.74 0.89 24.60
C MET A 277 14.58 0.02 24.11
N THR A 278 13.48 -0.01 24.86
CA THR A 278 12.24 -0.70 24.48
C THR A 278 11.10 0.29 24.36
N ARG A 279 10.10 -0.03 23.53
CA ARG A 279 8.94 0.82 23.28
C ARG A 279 7.61 0.12 23.57
N PRO A 280 7.30 -0.19 24.84
CA PRO A 280 5.99 -0.71 25.19
C PRO A 280 4.90 0.35 25.01
N TYR A 281 3.70 -0.11 24.68
CA TYR A 281 2.50 0.70 24.78
C TYR A 281 2.02 0.72 26.24
N VAL A 282 1.87 1.92 26.82
CA VAL A 282 1.45 2.10 28.21
C VAL A 282 -0.05 2.36 28.25
N GLN A 283 -0.83 1.30 28.50
CA GLN A 283 -2.29 1.33 28.45
C GLN A 283 -2.91 2.42 29.35
N ALA A 284 -2.38 2.59 30.57
CA ALA A 284 -2.85 3.60 31.52
C ALA A 284 -2.78 5.05 30.98
N HIS A 285 -1.88 5.31 30.02
CA HIS A 285 -1.65 6.64 29.46
C HIS A 285 -2.05 6.75 27.97
N ASN A 286 -2.59 5.66 27.41
CA ASN A 286 -2.96 5.51 26.01
C ASN A 286 -1.87 6.04 25.04
N ARG A 287 -0.62 5.67 25.30
CA ARG A 287 0.53 6.12 24.48
C ARG A 287 1.72 5.18 24.62
N TYR A 288 2.57 5.16 23.60
CA TYR A 288 3.89 4.53 23.68
C TYR A 288 4.81 5.30 24.62
N ALA A 289 5.64 4.56 25.35
CA ALA A 289 6.71 5.12 26.15
C ALA A 289 8.02 4.44 25.80
N TRP A 290 9.10 5.20 25.85
CA TRP A 290 10.45 4.67 25.76
C TRP A 290 10.91 4.28 27.16
N TYR A 291 11.46 3.08 27.28
CA TYR A 291 12.16 2.61 28.47
C TYR A 291 13.61 2.33 28.09
N LYS A 292 14.56 2.82 28.89
CA LYS A 292 15.99 2.60 28.69
C LYS A 292 16.53 1.81 29.88
N ASN A 293 17.16 0.67 29.61
CA ASN A 293 17.62 -0.25 30.67
C ASN A 293 16.49 -0.63 31.65
N GLY A 294 15.27 -0.81 31.15
CA GLY A 294 14.09 -1.13 31.97
C GLY A 294 13.50 0.04 32.78
N GLN A 295 14.08 1.25 32.71
CA GLN A 295 13.57 2.43 33.38
C GLN A 295 12.80 3.33 32.41
N PHE A 296 11.70 3.92 32.88
CA PHE A 296 10.94 4.88 32.08
C PHE A 296 11.84 6.06 31.69
N TYR A 297 11.89 6.34 30.39
CA TYR A 297 12.71 7.42 29.84
C TYR A 297 11.83 8.62 29.49
N ALA A 298 10.88 8.43 28.59
CA ALA A 298 9.94 9.47 28.17
C ALA A 298 8.70 8.85 27.52
N TYR A 299 7.58 9.56 27.58
CA TYR A 299 6.49 9.27 26.66
C TYR A 299 6.89 9.68 25.25
N CYS A 300 6.53 8.87 24.25
CA CYS A 300 6.68 9.28 22.87
C CYS A 300 5.86 10.56 22.66
N ALA A 301 6.49 11.62 22.15
CA ALA A 301 5.77 12.84 21.80
C ALA A 301 4.58 12.44 20.91
N GLN A 302 3.37 12.83 21.33
CA GLN A 302 2.16 12.52 20.60
C GLN A 302 2.24 13.16 19.21
N ALA A 303 2.55 12.34 18.22
CA ALA A 303 1.70 12.08 17.08
C ALA A 303 2.42 11.06 16.17
N PHE A 304 1.62 10.22 15.51
CA PHE A 304 1.95 9.53 14.26
C PHE A 304 2.45 8.08 14.28
N PHE A 305 2.63 7.43 15.42
CA PHE A 305 2.83 5.97 15.45
C PHE A 305 2.03 5.37 16.61
N ALA A 306 0.74 5.14 16.36
CA ALA A 306 -0.17 4.33 17.15
C ALA A 306 -0.69 3.21 16.26
#